data_AF-A0A1G0I6I8-F1
#
_entry.id   AF-A0A1G0I6I8-F1
#
_cell.length_a   1.000
_cell.length_b   1.000
_cell.length_c   1.000
_cell.angle_alpha   90.00
_cell.angle_beta   90.00
_cell.angle_gamma   90.00
#
_symmetry.space_group_name_H-M   'P 1'
#
loop_
_entity.id
_entity.type
_entity.pdbx_description
1 polymer ?
#
loop_
_entity_poly.entity_id
_entity_poly.type
_entity_poly.pdbx_seq_one_letter_code
_entity_poly.pdbx_strand_id
1 'polypeptide(L)'
;MADNTRIKPDSGAGTIVVWTDDVSGVHVPGFKLVLGAMDADDGPVSATNPMPADVTALATFATSQETVTGTSGQIVASGLAGRRTISLKAHPDNTATIWISSVTPATDANSFPLDASESVEIDLSPGQAIYAIADSGSQTLCVMEVSP
;
A
#
# COMPACT_ATOMS: atom_id res chain seq x y z
N MET A 1 -11.05 -6.58 32.91
CA MET A 1 -9.94 -5.96 33.66
C MET A 1 -9.61 -4.68 32.94
N ALA A 2 -9.84 -3.56 33.60
CA ALA A 2 -9.39 -2.23 33.18
C ALA A 2 -9.43 -1.37 34.46
N ASP A 3 -8.38 -1.50 35.27
CA ASP A 3 -8.16 -0.61 36.41
C ASP A 3 -7.25 0.52 35.93
N ASN A 4 -7.87 1.47 35.22
CA ASN A 4 -7.23 2.69 34.77
C ASN A 4 -6.89 3.56 35.99
N THR A 5 -5.76 3.29 36.62
CA THR A 5 -5.32 4.04 37.80
C THR A 5 -4.78 5.39 37.37
N ARG A 6 -5.48 6.46 37.76
CA ARG A 6 -5.03 7.84 37.55
C ARG A 6 -4.21 8.27 38.77
N ILE A 7 -2.89 8.36 38.61
CA ILE A 7 -2.03 8.91 39.65
C ILE A 7 -2.26 10.42 39.72
N LYS A 8 -2.76 10.93 40.85
CA LYS A 8 -2.75 12.37 41.14
C LYS A 8 -1.44 12.72 41.85
N PRO A 9 -0.65 13.70 41.37
CA PRO A 9 0.45 14.22 42.16
C PRO A 9 -0.10 14.94 43.40
N ASP A 10 0.48 14.62 44.56
CA ASP A 10 0.10 15.21 45.83
C ASP A 10 0.62 16.66 45.85
N SER A 11 -0.30 17.63 45.82
CA SER A 11 -0.07 19.08 45.92
C SER A 11 0.72 19.76 44.77
N GLY A 12 0.00 20.20 43.74
CA GLY A 12 0.48 21.17 42.76
C GLY A 12 -0.54 21.42 41.66
N ALA A 13 -0.81 22.68 41.32
CA ALA A 13 -1.76 23.05 40.26
C ALA A 13 -1.24 22.57 38.89
N GLY A 14 -1.65 21.36 38.51
CA GLY A 14 -1.22 20.67 37.30
C GLY A 14 -1.37 19.16 37.51
N THR A 15 -2.57 18.63 37.28
CA THR A 15 -2.80 17.19 37.38
C THR A 15 -2.12 16.49 36.20
N ILE A 16 -0.87 16.07 36.37
CA ILE A 16 -0.23 15.14 35.43
C ILE A 16 -0.86 13.78 35.68
N VAL A 17 -1.86 13.44 34.86
CA VAL A 17 -2.46 12.11 34.86
C VAL A 17 -1.55 11.19 34.05
N VAL A 18 -0.80 10.33 34.73
CA VAL A 18 -0.10 9.22 34.07
C VAL A 18 -1.11 8.08 33.93
N TRP A 19 -1.37 7.66 32.69
CA TRP A 19 -2.20 6.49 32.42
C TRP A 19 -1.33 5.24 32.57
N THR A 20 -1.71 4.35 33.49
CA THR A 20 -1.04 3.07 33.71
C THR A 20 -2.03 1.94 33.56
N ASP A 21 -1.62 0.85 32.90
CA ASP A 21 -2.33 -0.42 32.89
C ASP A 21 -1.74 -1.36 33.95
N ASP A 22 -2.55 -2.26 34.49
CA ASP A 22 -2.13 -3.26 35.46
C ASP A 22 -2.02 -4.63 34.80
N VAL A 23 -0.77 -5.01 34.48
CA VAL A 23 -0.48 -6.29 33.83
C VAL A 23 0.25 -7.18 34.84
N SER A 24 -0.44 -8.23 35.31
CA SER A 24 0.11 -9.20 36.26
C SER A 24 0.64 -8.57 37.56
N GLY A 25 -0.03 -7.51 38.04
CA GLY A 25 0.36 -6.78 39.26
C GLY A 25 1.51 -5.78 39.08
N VAL A 26 1.87 -5.47 37.83
CA VAL A 26 2.84 -4.43 37.48
C VAL A 26 2.11 -3.28 36.79
N HIS A 27 2.29 -2.06 37.32
CA HIS A 27 1.84 -0.83 36.66
C HIS A 27 2.74 -0.54 35.45
N VAL A 28 2.18 -0.61 34.25
CA VAL A 28 2.86 -0.30 32.99
C VAL A 28 2.36 1.05 32.47
N PRO A 29 3.23 2.06 32.28
CA PRO A 29 2.81 3.33 31.71
C PRO A 29 2.41 3.14 30.25
N GLY A 30 1.25 3.68 29.87
CA GLY A 30 0.86 3.77 28.46
C GLY A 30 0.98 5.20 27.95
N PHE A 31 1.36 5.32 26.68
CA PHE A 31 1.42 6.57 25.94
C PHE A 31 0.40 6.53 24.80
N LYS A 32 -0.30 7.64 24.58
CA LYS A 32 -1.30 7.76 23.52
C LYS A 32 -0.65 8.25 22.23
N LEU A 33 -0.83 7.50 21.15
CA LEU A 33 -0.55 7.93 19.77
C LEU A 33 -1.90 7.98 19.03
N VAL A 34 -2.73 8.99 19.27
CA VAL A 34 -4.09 9.07 18.68
C VAL A 34 -4.30 10.29 17.79
N LEU A 35 -5.34 10.21 16.97
CA LEU A 35 -6.08 11.35 16.42
C LEU A 35 -7.23 11.72 17.36
N GLY A 36 -7.36 12.99 17.75
CA GLY A 36 -8.43 13.44 18.66
C GLY A 36 -8.05 14.68 19.46
N ALA A 37 -8.99 15.19 20.28
CA ALA A 37 -8.71 16.30 21.19
C ALA A 37 -7.66 15.89 22.23
N MET A 38 -6.79 16.85 22.60
CA MET A 38 -5.65 16.66 23.51
C MET A 38 -6.02 16.00 24.86
N ASP A 39 -7.29 16.13 25.27
CA ASP A 39 -7.80 15.70 26.59
C ASP A 39 -8.89 14.60 26.51
N ALA A 40 -9.14 14.01 25.34
CA ALA A 40 -10.08 12.90 25.19
C ALA A 40 -9.37 11.56 25.48
N ASP A 41 -10.04 10.62 26.15
CA ASP A 41 -9.60 9.22 26.30
C ASP A 41 -10.45 8.35 25.37
N ASP A 42 -9.89 8.01 24.21
CA ASP A 42 -10.57 7.24 23.16
C ASP A 42 -10.24 5.73 23.26
N GLY A 43 -9.63 5.31 24.38
CA GLY A 43 -9.21 3.93 24.61
C GLY A 43 -7.99 3.49 23.80
N PRO A 44 -7.64 2.18 23.86
CA PRO A 44 -6.47 1.63 23.19
C PRO A 44 -6.64 1.56 21.67
N VAL A 45 -5.51 1.35 20.97
CA VAL A 45 -5.50 1.09 19.52
C VAL A 45 -6.40 -0.12 19.24
N SER A 46 -7.42 0.09 18.41
CA SER A 46 -8.46 -0.89 18.09
C SER A 46 -9.02 -0.62 16.70
N ALA A 47 -9.91 -1.48 16.19
CA ALA A 47 -10.57 -1.24 14.91
C ALA A 47 -11.42 0.05 14.91
N THR A 48 -11.97 0.45 16.06
CA THR A 48 -12.75 1.67 16.26
C THR A 48 -11.92 2.88 16.66
N ASN A 49 -10.68 2.67 17.10
CA ASN A 49 -9.68 3.71 17.39
C ASN A 49 -8.32 3.30 16.80
N PRO A 50 -8.17 3.30 15.46
CA PRO A 50 -6.97 2.79 14.82
C PRO A 50 -5.78 3.72 15.04
N MET A 51 -4.57 3.17 14.90
CA MET A 51 -3.37 3.99 14.82
C MET A 51 -3.50 4.97 13.64
N PRO A 52 -3.10 6.25 13.78
CA PRO A 52 -3.01 7.15 12.64
C PRO A 52 -2.04 6.56 11.60
N ALA A 53 -2.60 6.04 10.52
CA ALA A 53 -1.86 5.56 9.37
C ALA A 53 -2.31 6.39 8.17
N ASP A 54 -1.37 7.04 7.51
CA ASP A 54 -1.62 7.57 6.17
C ASP A 54 -1.32 6.45 5.17
N VAL A 55 -2.37 5.92 4.55
CA VAL A 55 -2.23 4.96 3.46
C VAL A 55 -2.34 5.74 2.17
N THR A 56 -1.21 6.25 1.69
CA THR A 56 -1.17 6.91 0.39
C THR A 56 -1.50 5.89 -0.71
N ALA A 57 -2.45 6.22 -1.58
CA ALA A 57 -2.85 5.36 -2.68
C ALA A 57 -1.66 5.08 -3.62
N LEU A 58 -1.56 3.85 -4.11
CA LEU A 58 -0.53 3.44 -5.08
C LEU A 58 -0.53 4.33 -6.34
N ALA A 59 -1.72 4.83 -6.72
CA ALA A 59 -1.91 5.79 -7.80
C ALA A 59 -1.00 7.02 -7.70
N THR A 60 -0.68 7.46 -6.47
CA THR A 60 0.14 8.64 -6.21
C THR A 60 1.62 8.42 -6.55
N PHE A 61 2.08 7.15 -6.54
CA PHE A 61 3.47 6.79 -6.81
C PHE A 61 3.67 6.17 -8.19
N ALA A 62 2.59 5.73 -8.83
CA ALA A 62 2.64 5.19 -10.18
C ALA A 62 3.04 6.29 -11.19
N THR A 63 3.97 5.98 -12.08
CA THR A 63 4.26 6.82 -13.25
C THR A 63 3.03 6.89 -14.15
N SER A 64 2.34 5.75 -14.33
CA SER A 64 1.04 5.69 -14.99
C SER A 64 0.17 4.57 -14.43
N GLN A 65 -1.14 4.68 -14.67
CA GLN A 65 -2.08 3.58 -14.50
C GLN A 65 -2.72 3.25 -15.85
N GLU A 66 -2.64 1.99 -16.21
CA GLU A 66 -3.15 1.48 -17.47
C GLU A 66 -4.38 0.59 -17.23
N THR A 67 -5.38 0.74 -18.09
CA THR A 67 -6.51 -0.20 -18.14
C THR A 67 -6.16 -1.31 -19.13
N VAL A 68 -5.99 -2.53 -18.62
CA VAL A 68 -5.72 -3.72 -19.41
C VAL A 68 -7.03 -4.46 -19.68
N THR A 69 -7.30 -4.79 -20.94
CA THR A 69 -8.54 -5.46 -21.36
C THR A 69 -8.24 -6.82 -21.98
N GLY A 70 -9.28 -7.57 -22.36
CA GLY A 70 -9.13 -8.83 -23.12
C GLY A 70 -8.57 -8.67 -24.54
N THR A 71 -8.05 -7.50 -24.90
CA THR A 71 -7.30 -7.27 -26.14
C THR A 71 -5.89 -6.82 -25.76
N SER A 72 -4.88 -7.48 -26.34
CA SER A 72 -3.47 -7.11 -26.13
C SER A 72 -3.24 -5.64 -26.48
N GLY A 73 -2.82 -4.87 -25.48
CA GLY A 73 -2.49 -3.45 -25.60
C GLY A 73 -1.06 -3.19 -25.17
N GLN A 74 -0.45 -2.16 -25.75
CA GLN A 74 0.84 -1.68 -25.28
C GLN A 74 0.65 -0.87 -24.00
N ILE A 75 1.38 -1.21 -22.93
CA ILE A 75 1.31 -0.53 -21.63
C ILE A 75 2.52 0.35 -21.34
N VAL A 76 3.62 0.16 -22.08
CA VAL A 76 4.81 1.03 -22.02
C VAL A 76 5.28 1.34 -23.43
N ALA A 77 5.17 2.61 -23.81
CA ALA A 77 5.60 3.14 -25.11
C ALA A 77 7.00 3.73 -25.02
N SER A 78 8.03 2.88 -25.17
CA SER A 78 9.39 3.26 -25.57
C SER A 78 9.89 4.61 -25.00
N GLY A 79 9.77 4.80 -23.69
CA GLY A 79 9.90 6.13 -23.08
C GLY A 79 10.93 6.24 -21.96
N LEU A 80 11.66 5.17 -21.65
CA LEU A 80 12.67 5.20 -20.58
C LEU A 80 14.00 5.72 -21.12
N ALA A 81 14.04 6.99 -21.50
CA ALA A 81 15.30 7.68 -21.77
C ALA A 81 16.06 7.85 -20.45
N GLY A 82 16.75 6.79 -20.01
CA GLY A 82 17.61 6.77 -18.82
C GLY A 82 17.19 5.87 -17.66
N ARG A 83 16.06 5.15 -17.75
CA ARG A 83 15.61 4.21 -16.71
C ARG A 83 15.63 2.78 -17.22
N ARG A 84 16.18 1.85 -16.45
CA ARG A 84 16.42 0.47 -16.89
C ARG A 84 15.38 -0.51 -16.39
N THR A 85 14.73 -0.20 -15.26
CA THR A 85 13.83 -1.13 -14.60
C THR A 85 12.46 -0.48 -14.40
N ILE A 86 11.42 -1.22 -14.76
CA ILE A 86 10.04 -0.87 -14.42
C ILE A 86 9.51 -1.87 -13.40
N SER A 87 8.69 -1.38 -12.48
CA SER A 87 7.89 -2.21 -11.60
C SER A 87 6.45 -2.13 -12.05
N LEU A 88 5.88 -3.28 -12.37
CA LEU A 88 4.48 -3.44 -12.74
C LEU A 88 3.74 -4.03 -11.55
N LYS A 89 2.64 -3.41 -11.15
CA LYS A 89 1.84 -3.87 -10.00
C LYS A 89 0.37 -3.96 -10.37
N ALA A 90 -0.21 -5.15 -10.19
CA ALA A 90 -1.64 -5.36 -10.37
C ALA A 90 -2.41 -4.75 -9.19
N HIS A 91 -3.50 -4.05 -9.50
CA HIS A 91 -4.36 -3.48 -8.47
C HIS A 91 -5.00 -4.61 -7.61
N PRO A 92 -5.16 -4.43 -6.29
CA PRO A 92 -5.80 -5.42 -5.42
C PRO A 92 -7.25 -5.73 -5.83
N ASP A 93 -7.93 -4.80 -6.48
CA ASP A 93 -9.32 -4.98 -6.94
C ASP A 93 -9.43 -5.75 -8.25
N ASN A 94 -8.31 -6.15 -8.86
CA ASN A 94 -8.34 -6.95 -10.07
C ASN A 94 -8.97 -8.32 -9.79
N THR A 95 -9.83 -8.78 -10.70
CA THR A 95 -10.55 -10.05 -10.56
C THR A 95 -10.07 -11.13 -11.53
N ALA A 96 -9.15 -10.78 -12.43
CA ALA A 96 -8.57 -11.69 -13.41
C ALA A 96 -7.07 -11.45 -13.55
N THR A 97 -6.35 -12.50 -13.95
CA THR A 97 -4.92 -12.44 -14.21
C THR A 97 -4.61 -11.48 -15.35
N ILE A 98 -3.54 -10.70 -15.18
CA ILE A 98 -2.96 -9.89 -16.24
C ILE A 98 -1.75 -10.65 -16.80
N TRP A 99 -1.68 -10.80 -18.11
CA TRP A 99 -0.58 -11.44 -18.80
C TRP A 99 0.34 -10.37 -19.40
N ILE A 100 1.59 -10.32 -18.93
CA ILE A 100 2.60 -9.32 -19.33
C ILE A 100 3.59 -9.95 -20.33
N SER A 101 3.84 -9.26 -21.44
CA SER A 101 4.77 -9.74 -22.48
C SER A 101 5.63 -8.65 -23.09
N SER A 102 6.81 -9.02 -23.57
CA SER A 102 7.66 -8.19 -24.42
C SER A 102 7.37 -8.37 -25.93
N VAL A 103 6.53 -9.34 -26.28
CA VAL A 103 6.09 -9.60 -27.67
C VAL A 103 4.63 -9.20 -27.86
N THR A 104 4.28 -8.87 -29.11
CA THR A 104 2.91 -8.52 -29.50
C THR A 104 2.38 -9.53 -30.53
N PRO A 105 1.15 -10.04 -30.38
CA PRO A 105 0.26 -9.82 -29.23
C PRO A 105 0.73 -10.58 -27.98
N ALA A 106 0.42 -10.02 -26.80
CA ALA A 106 0.48 -10.76 -25.55
C ALA A 106 -0.63 -11.81 -25.51
N THR A 107 -0.29 -13.02 -25.09
CA THR A 107 -1.20 -14.16 -24.89
C THR A 107 -0.82 -14.91 -23.61
N ASP A 108 -1.74 -15.67 -23.04
CA ASP A 108 -1.48 -16.60 -21.92
C ASP A 108 -0.28 -17.55 -22.14
N ALA A 109 -0.03 -17.96 -23.39
CA ALA A 109 1.06 -18.88 -23.74
C ALA A 109 2.47 -18.24 -23.83
N ASN A 110 2.57 -16.91 -23.97
CA ASN A 110 3.84 -16.21 -24.25
C ASN A 110 4.12 -15.07 -23.26
N SER A 111 3.41 -15.06 -22.14
CA SER A 111 3.40 -13.96 -21.17
C SER A 111 3.65 -14.47 -19.76
N PHE A 112 4.09 -13.56 -18.90
CA PHE A 112 4.18 -13.79 -17.47
C PHE A 112 2.83 -13.44 -16.81
N PRO A 113 2.23 -14.34 -16.01
CA PRO A 113 1.01 -14.03 -15.27
C PRO A 113 1.28 -13.09 -14.11
N LEU A 114 0.35 -12.18 -13.85
CA LEU A 114 0.36 -11.26 -12.71
C LEU A 114 -1.05 -11.20 -12.12
N ASP A 115 -1.22 -11.80 -10.94
CA ASP A 115 -2.49 -11.82 -10.23
C ASP A 115 -2.67 -10.57 -9.35
N ALA A 116 -3.87 -10.40 -8.78
CA ALA A 116 -4.20 -9.24 -7.96
C ALA A 116 -3.20 -9.04 -6.81
N SER A 117 -2.79 -7.79 -6.60
CA SER A 117 -1.76 -7.37 -5.63
C SER A 117 -0.32 -7.80 -5.92
N GLU A 118 -0.09 -8.67 -6.92
CA GLU A 118 1.26 -9.08 -7.29
C GLU A 118 2.02 -7.96 -8.01
N SER A 119 3.35 -8.09 -8.02
CA SER A 119 4.23 -7.18 -8.74
C SER A 119 5.37 -7.93 -9.39
N VAL A 120 5.82 -7.41 -10.53
CA VAL A 120 7.00 -7.88 -11.25
C VAL A 120 7.88 -6.71 -11.63
N GLU A 121 9.19 -6.88 -11.47
CA GLU A 121 10.19 -5.94 -11.96
C GLU A 121 10.79 -6.47 -13.25
N ILE A 122 10.91 -5.60 -14.24
CA ILE A 122 11.39 -5.96 -15.58
C ILE A 122 12.47 -4.97 -15.99
N ASP A 123 13.63 -5.51 -16.33
CA ASP A 123 14.69 -4.75 -16.98
C ASP A 123 14.41 -4.63 -18.48
N LEU A 124 14.40 -3.40 -18.98
CA LEU A 124 14.09 -3.09 -20.38
C LEU A 124 15.29 -2.50 -21.10
N SER A 125 15.49 -2.95 -22.33
CA SER A 125 16.38 -2.26 -23.25
C SER A 125 15.75 -0.92 -23.67
N PRO A 126 16.55 0.11 -23.99
CA PRO A 126 16.02 1.38 -24.48
C PRO A 126 15.11 1.17 -25.69
N GLY A 127 13.89 1.70 -25.62
CA GLY A 127 12.90 1.61 -26.69
C GLY A 127 12.10 0.30 -26.73
N GLN A 128 12.34 -0.65 -25.82
CA GLN A 128 11.55 -1.88 -25.73
C GLN A 128 10.13 -1.57 -25.25
N ALA A 129 9.14 -2.11 -25.96
CA ALA A 129 7.74 -2.04 -25.59
C ALA A 129 7.35 -3.21 -24.67
N ILE A 130 6.37 -2.97 -23.80
CA ILE A 130 5.69 -4.01 -23.03
C ILE A 130 4.22 -3.98 -23.36
N TYR A 131 3.67 -5.17 -23.54
CA TYR A 131 2.28 -5.44 -23.87
C TYR A 131 1.62 -6.18 -22.73
N ALA A 132 0.33 -5.96 -22.54
CA ALA A 132 -0.47 -6.67 -21.58
C ALA A 132 -1.85 -7.03 -22.14
N ILE A 133 -2.37 -8.16 -21.67
CA ILE A 133 -3.74 -8.60 -21.91
C ILE A 133 -4.33 -9.11 -20.60
N ALA A 134 -5.60 -8.82 -20.34
CA ALA A 134 -6.32 -9.37 -19.20
C ALA A 134 -7.02 -10.64 -19.64
N ASP A 135 -7.00 -11.66 -18.79
CA ASP A 135 -7.68 -12.94 -19.05
C ASP A 135 -9.19 -12.73 -19.28
N SER A 136 -9.78 -11.79 -18.53
CA SER A 136 -11.13 -11.30 -18.77
C SER A 136 -11.36 -9.91 -18.16
N GLY A 137 -12.44 -9.26 -18.60
CA GLY A 137 -12.87 -7.96 -18.08
C GLY A 137 -11.90 -6.83 -18.38
N SER A 138 -11.92 -5.82 -17.52
CA SER A 138 -10.97 -4.72 -17.50
C SER A 138 -10.27 -4.72 -16.14
N GLN A 139 -8.94 -4.71 -16.18
CA GLN A 139 -8.08 -4.77 -15.01
C GLN A 139 -7.22 -3.52 -14.96
N THR A 140 -6.75 -3.15 -13.77
CA THR A 140 -5.89 -1.98 -13.58
C THR A 140 -4.47 -2.42 -13.29
N LEU A 141 -3.53 -1.85 -14.04
CA LEU A 141 -2.10 -2.07 -13.86
C LEU A 141 -1.41 -0.74 -13.54
N CYS A 142 -0.68 -0.69 -12.44
CA CYS A 142 0.18 0.43 -12.11
C CYS A 142 1.57 0.20 -12.70
N VAL A 143 2.08 1.19 -13.42
CA VAL A 143 3.44 1.21 -13.96
C VAL A 143 4.26 2.19 -13.15
N MET A 144 5.35 1.72 -12.56
CA MET A 144 6.30 2.54 -11.82
C MET A 144 7.66 2.47 -12.51
N GLU A 145 8.20 3.63 -12.83
CA GLU A 145 9.57 3.74 -13.32
C GLU A 145 10.55 3.80 -12.14
N VAL A 146 11.41 2.80 -12.00
CA VAL A 146 12.40 2.76 -10.93
C VAL A 146 13.68 3.45 -11.42
N SER A 147 14.25 4.33 -10.60
CA SER A 147 15.56 4.93 -10.90
C SER A 147 16.62 3.83 -11.00
N PRO A 148 17.63 3.96 -11.89
CA PRO A 148 18.83 3.12 -11.81
C PRO A 148 19.53 3.24 -10.45
#